data_AF-A0A1G7BA31-F1
#
_entry.id   AF-A0A1G7BA31-F1
#
_cell.length_a   1.000
_cell.length_b   1.000
_cell.length_c   1.000
_cell.angle_alpha   90.00
_cell.angle_beta   90.00
_cell.angle_gamma   90.00
#
_symmetry.space_group_name_H-M   'P 1'
#
loop_
_entity.id
_entity.type
_entity.pdbx_description
1 polymer ?
#
loop_
_entity_poly.entity_id
_entity_poly.type
_entity_poly.pdbx_seq_one_letter_code
_entity_poly.pdbx_strand_id
1 'polypeptide(L)'
;MPTSAAGNRRSAPRSDRARRRTGGFTLLELLVVIAIIALATAGVGLALRDSGQATLDREAERLAALFESARAQSRASGIAVRWRPTPQGPGDFVFDGLQPGTLPIAWLADGIAAQPLAADGSAIPALQLGPEPIIAAQQVLLTMDGPPARSLRIGTDGLRPFAVVAP
;
A
#
# COMPACT_ATOMS: atom_id res chain seq x y z
N MET A 1 3.39 -87.36 -60.43
CA MET A 1 2.61 -87.71 -59.23
C MET A 1 3.41 -87.29 -57.99
N PRO A 2 2.74 -86.92 -56.87
CA PRO A 2 2.49 -85.59 -56.28
C PRO A 2 3.67 -85.12 -55.37
N THR A 3 3.74 -84.00 -54.62
CA THR A 3 2.76 -83.23 -53.85
C THR A 3 3.26 -81.79 -53.62
N SER A 4 2.35 -80.82 -53.71
CA SER A 4 2.46 -79.49 -53.11
C SER A 4 2.65 -79.56 -51.59
N ALA A 5 3.41 -78.63 -51.01
CA ALA A 5 3.35 -78.29 -49.60
C ALA A 5 3.13 -76.78 -49.46
N ALA A 6 1.98 -76.41 -48.91
CA ALA A 6 1.62 -75.05 -48.54
C ALA A 6 2.24 -74.71 -47.17
N GLY A 7 2.97 -73.60 -47.10
CA GLY A 7 3.52 -73.06 -45.85
C GLY A 7 2.85 -71.75 -45.47
N ASN A 8 1.71 -71.83 -44.78
CA ASN A 8 1.00 -70.70 -44.17
C ASN A 8 1.75 -70.16 -42.94
N ARG A 9 2.48 -69.05 -43.08
CA ARG A 9 3.03 -68.32 -41.91
C ARG A 9 2.11 -67.17 -41.50
N ARG A 10 1.27 -67.55 -40.54
CA ARG A 10 0.59 -66.77 -39.49
C ARG A 10 0.97 -65.29 -39.37
N SER A 11 -0.07 -64.49 -39.40
CA SER A 11 -0.22 -63.12 -38.95
C SER A 11 0.74 -62.72 -37.83
N ALA A 12 1.58 -61.72 -38.10
CA ALA A 12 2.26 -60.96 -37.06
C ALA A 12 1.34 -59.81 -36.62
N PRO A 13 0.98 -59.67 -35.34
CA PRO A 13 0.38 -58.45 -34.85
C PRO A 13 1.50 -57.41 -34.80
N ARG A 14 1.53 -56.49 -35.77
CA ARG A 14 2.33 -55.28 -35.58
C ARG A 14 1.58 -54.43 -34.57
N SER A 15 2.10 -54.50 -33.35
CA SER A 15 1.78 -53.65 -32.23
C SER A 15 1.44 -52.25 -32.68
N ASP A 16 0.22 -51.84 -32.33
CA ASP A 16 -0.13 -50.45 -32.16
C ASP A 16 0.79 -49.91 -31.05
N ARG A 17 2.03 -49.57 -31.43
CA ARG A 17 2.85 -48.65 -30.66
C ARG A 17 2.07 -47.34 -30.78
N ALA A 18 1.10 -47.17 -29.89
CA ALA A 18 0.76 -45.90 -29.31
C ALA A 18 2.10 -45.28 -28.98
N ARG A 19 2.58 -44.47 -29.93
CA ARG A 19 3.82 -43.74 -29.84
C ARG A 19 3.49 -42.78 -28.72
N ARG A 20 3.80 -43.20 -27.49
CA ARG A 20 3.91 -42.33 -26.33
C ARG A 20 4.82 -41.24 -26.85
N ARG A 21 4.22 -40.14 -27.30
CA ARG A 21 4.92 -38.91 -27.59
C ARG A 21 5.37 -38.51 -26.21
N THR A 22 6.55 -38.97 -25.83
CA THR A 22 7.28 -38.42 -24.71
C THR A 22 7.39 -36.95 -25.07
N GLY A 23 6.56 -36.12 -24.44
CA GLY A 23 6.54 -34.69 -24.66
C GLY A 23 7.86 -34.15 -24.15
N GLY A 24 8.83 -34.03 -25.05
CA GLY A 24 10.07 -33.33 -24.77
C GLY A 24 9.75 -31.85 -24.71
N PHE A 25 10.01 -31.25 -23.55
CA PHE A 25 9.86 -29.82 -23.34
C PHE A 25 10.76 -29.08 -24.33
N THR A 26 10.14 -28.33 -25.24
CA THR A 26 10.85 -27.58 -26.28
C THR A 26 11.49 -26.33 -25.69
N LEU A 27 12.58 -25.84 -26.31
CA LEU A 27 13.19 -24.55 -25.93
C LEU A 27 12.17 -23.40 -25.97
N LEU A 28 11.20 -23.47 -26.89
CA LEU A 28 10.14 -22.48 -27.02
C LEU A 28 9.16 -22.54 -25.84
N GLU A 29 8.79 -23.73 -25.37
CA GLU A 29 7.96 -23.88 -24.16
C GLU A 29 8.68 -23.33 -22.93
N LEU A 30 9.99 -23.59 -22.76
CA LEU A 30 10.77 -22.97 -21.69
C LEU A 30 10.74 -21.45 -21.80
N LEU A 31 10.99 -20.92 -23.00
CA LEU A 31 11.05 -19.48 -23.24
C LEU A 31 9.71 -18.81 -22.90
N VAL A 32 8.59 -19.40 -23.31
CA VAL A 32 7.27 -18.85 -23.01
C VAL A 32 6.98 -18.91 -21.50
N VAL A 33 7.34 -20.01 -20.83
CA VAL A 33 7.15 -20.13 -19.37
C VAL A 33 7.97 -19.08 -18.63
N ILE A 34 9.25 -18.90 -18.95
CA ILE A 34 10.06 -17.87 -18.29
C ILE A 34 9.56 -16.46 -18.63
N ALA A 35 9.07 -16.23 -19.85
CA ALA A 35 8.51 -14.95 -20.25
C ALA A 35 7.24 -14.62 -19.45
N ILE A 36 6.35 -15.59 -19.26
CA ILE A 36 5.14 -15.42 -18.43
C ILE A 36 5.52 -15.19 -16.97
N ILE A 37 6.45 -15.97 -16.41
CA ILE A 37 6.92 -15.78 -15.03
C ILE A 37 7.54 -14.39 -14.86
N ALA A 38 8.37 -13.94 -15.81
CA ALA A 38 8.98 -12.62 -15.77
C ALA A 38 7.92 -11.50 -15.81
N LEU A 39 6.95 -11.58 -16.72
CA LEU A 39 5.85 -10.60 -16.81
C LEU A 39 4.96 -10.60 -15.56
N ALA A 40 4.61 -11.78 -15.06
CA ALA A 40 3.84 -11.91 -13.82
C ALA A 40 4.60 -11.31 -12.63
N THR A 41 5.90 -11.59 -12.51
CA THR A 41 6.76 -11.07 -11.44
C THR A 41 6.89 -9.54 -11.53
N ALA A 42 7.11 -9.00 -12.73
CA ALA A 42 7.16 -7.56 -12.96
C ALA A 42 5.82 -6.87 -12.62
N GLY A 43 4.69 -7.48 -13.00
CA GLY A 43 3.36 -6.98 -12.68
C GLY A 43 3.08 -6.92 -11.18
N VAL A 44 3.44 -7.96 -10.43
CA VAL A 44 3.30 -8.00 -8.96
C VAL A 44 4.12 -6.89 -8.29
N GLY A 45 5.36 -6.67 -8.74
CA GLY A 45 6.21 -5.60 -8.21
C GLY A 45 5.61 -4.20 -8.41
N LEU A 46 5.00 -3.94 -9.57
CA LEU A 46 4.32 -2.67 -9.84
C LEU A 46 3.06 -2.50 -8.99
N ALA A 47 2.23 -3.54 -8.85
CA ALA A 47 1.00 -3.50 -8.06
C ALA A 47 1.28 -3.24 -6.57
N LEU A 48 2.32 -3.85 -6.00
CA LEU A 48 2.73 -3.61 -4.60
C LEU A 48 3.26 -2.18 -4.38
N ARG A 49 3.95 -1.62 -5.38
CA ARG A 49 4.43 -0.24 -5.30
C ARG A 49 3.26 0.74 -5.30
N ASP A 50 2.29 0.52 -6.17
CA ASP A 50 1.10 1.36 -6.31
C ASP A 50 0.22 1.29 -5.05
N SER A 51 0.01 0.09 -4.50
CA SER A 51 -0.82 -0.10 -3.31
C SER A 51 -0.31 0.66 -2.09
N GLY A 52 1.01 0.73 -1.90
CA GLY A 52 1.59 1.46 -0.78
C GLY A 52 1.53 2.99 -0.95
N GLN A 53 1.66 3.51 -2.18
CA GLN A 53 1.46 4.94 -2.44
C GLN A 53 -0.01 5.31 -2.20
N ALA A 54 -0.93 4.54 -2.78
CA ALA A 54 -2.36 4.73 -2.58
C ALA A 54 -2.79 4.62 -1.11
N THR A 55 -2.07 3.84 -0.30
CA THR A 55 -2.31 3.76 1.14
C THR A 55 -1.86 5.02 1.86
N LEU A 56 -0.67 5.55 1.53
CA LEU A 56 -0.19 6.80 2.11
C LEU A 56 -1.04 8.01 1.70
N ASP A 57 -1.50 8.07 0.45
CA ASP A 57 -2.39 9.12 -0.05
C ASP A 57 -3.73 9.12 0.72
N ARG A 58 -4.35 7.93 0.89
CA ARG A 58 -5.58 7.77 1.68
C ARG A 58 -5.40 8.13 3.14
N GLU A 59 -4.26 7.74 3.73
CA GLU A 59 -3.94 8.15 5.09
C GLU A 59 -3.84 9.67 5.20
N ALA A 60 -3.21 10.32 4.23
CA ALA A 60 -3.03 11.77 4.27
C ALA A 60 -4.35 12.54 4.17
N GLU A 61 -5.24 12.12 3.24
CA GLU A 61 -6.59 12.67 3.12
C GLU A 61 -7.42 12.44 4.38
N ARG A 62 -7.36 11.22 4.94
CA ARG A 62 -8.05 10.88 6.18
C ARG A 62 -7.56 11.74 7.34
N LEU A 63 -6.25 11.89 7.51
CA LEU A 63 -5.67 12.67 8.59
C LEU A 63 -6.02 14.16 8.48
N ALA A 64 -6.03 14.71 7.27
CA ALA A 64 -6.48 16.09 7.02
C ALA A 64 -7.95 16.28 7.46
N ALA A 65 -8.84 15.35 7.14
CA ALA A 65 -10.23 15.39 7.58
C ALA A 65 -10.37 15.25 9.12
N LEU A 66 -9.53 14.43 9.75
CA LEU A 66 -9.49 14.30 11.21
C LEU A 66 -9.02 15.60 11.87
N PHE A 67 -8.04 16.29 11.29
CA PHE A 67 -7.60 17.60 11.79
C PHE A 67 -8.75 18.60 11.72
N GLU A 68 -9.43 18.72 10.59
CA GLU A 68 -10.57 19.65 10.47
C GLU A 68 -11.72 19.33 11.43
N SER A 69 -11.99 18.04 11.66
CA SER A 69 -12.96 17.60 12.66
C SER A 69 -12.54 18.02 14.08
N ALA A 70 -11.27 17.83 14.43
CA ALA A 70 -10.71 18.28 15.70
C ALA A 70 -10.72 19.82 15.84
N ARG A 71 -10.44 20.58 14.77
CA ARG A 71 -10.57 22.04 14.77
C ARG A 71 -12.01 22.46 15.04
N ALA A 72 -12.97 21.84 14.36
CA ALA A 72 -14.38 22.13 14.56
C ALA A 72 -14.83 21.84 15.99
N GLN A 73 -14.41 20.70 16.55
CA GLN A 73 -14.70 20.32 17.94
C GLN A 73 -14.05 21.28 18.95
N SER A 74 -12.81 21.69 18.70
CA SER A 74 -12.09 22.67 19.51
C SER A 74 -12.80 24.02 19.52
N ARG A 75 -13.21 24.52 18.35
CA ARG A 75 -13.99 25.77 18.23
C ARG A 75 -15.35 25.68 18.92
N ALA A 76 -16.06 24.57 18.75
CA ALA A 76 -17.39 24.39 19.32
C ALA A 76 -17.37 24.28 20.85
N SER A 77 -16.34 23.64 21.40
CA SER A 77 -16.18 23.45 22.86
C SER A 77 -15.43 24.60 23.54
N GLY A 78 -14.69 25.42 22.79
CA GLY A 78 -13.75 26.41 23.34
C GLY A 78 -12.50 25.79 23.98
N ILE A 79 -12.33 24.46 23.90
CA ILE A 79 -11.19 23.75 24.49
C ILE A 79 -10.06 23.68 23.47
N ALA A 80 -8.84 24.01 23.88
CA ALA A 80 -7.66 23.86 23.04
C ALA A 80 -7.39 22.40 22.72
N VAL A 81 -7.27 22.09 21.42
CA VAL A 81 -6.94 20.75 20.94
C VAL A 81 -5.56 20.76 20.30
N ARG A 82 -4.74 19.78 20.71
CA ARG A 82 -3.42 19.53 20.14
C ARG A 82 -3.35 18.12 19.60
N TRP A 83 -2.66 17.97 18.47
CA TRP A 83 -2.42 16.66 17.88
C TRP A 83 -0.93 16.33 17.90
N ARG A 84 -0.59 15.10 18.29
CA ARG A 84 0.79 14.61 18.27
C ARG A 84 0.85 13.11 17.97
N PRO A 85 1.89 12.64 17.26
CA PRO A 85 2.17 11.21 17.13
C PRO A 85 2.57 10.59 18.46
N THR A 86 2.24 9.32 18.66
CA THR A 86 2.54 8.54 19.86
C THR A 86 3.07 7.15 19.51
N PRO A 87 4.32 7.02 19.06
CA PRO A 87 4.87 5.73 18.62
C PRO A 87 4.96 4.66 19.74
N GLN A 88 4.83 5.05 21.01
CA GLN A 88 4.78 4.13 22.16
C GLN A 88 3.46 4.24 22.94
N GLY A 89 2.45 4.90 22.36
CA GLY A 89 1.15 5.12 23.02
C GLY A 89 0.15 3.99 22.78
N PRO A 90 -1.03 4.07 23.42
CA PRO A 90 -2.13 3.13 23.17
C PRO A 90 -2.75 3.28 21.77
N GLY A 91 -2.42 4.34 21.04
CA GLY A 91 -2.70 4.53 19.63
C GLY A 91 -1.51 5.19 18.95
N ASP A 92 -1.58 5.30 17.63
CA ASP A 92 -0.49 5.82 16.79
C ASP A 92 -0.30 7.34 16.94
N PHE A 93 -1.36 8.05 17.30
CA PHE A 93 -1.37 9.46 17.61
C PHE A 93 -2.48 9.79 18.61
N VAL A 94 -2.53 11.01 19.11
CA VAL A 94 -3.57 11.44 20.04
C VAL A 94 -4.01 12.88 19.78
N PHE A 95 -5.27 13.17 20.10
CA PHE A 95 -5.84 14.50 20.16
C PHE A 95 -5.99 14.94 21.63
N ASP A 96 -4.96 15.57 22.18
CA ASP A 96 -5.02 16.13 23.53
C ASP A 96 -6.10 17.23 23.57
N GLY A 97 -6.98 17.18 24.57
CA GLY A 97 -8.12 18.11 24.71
C GLY A 97 -9.46 17.56 24.21
N LEU A 98 -9.47 16.42 23.52
CA LEU A 98 -10.70 15.68 23.18
C LEU A 98 -10.95 14.53 24.16
N GLN A 99 -12.22 14.14 24.31
CA GLN A 99 -12.56 12.94 25.07
C GLN A 99 -12.09 11.68 24.31
N PRO A 100 -11.60 10.63 25.00
CA PRO A 100 -11.22 9.39 24.35
C PRO A 100 -12.35 8.80 23.49
N GLY A 101 -12.03 8.33 22.29
CA GLY A 101 -13.00 7.77 21.35
C GLY A 101 -13.80 8.79 20.53
N THR A 102 -13.59 10.09 20.73
CA THR A 102 -14.23 11.14 19.90
C THR A 102 -13.79 11.04 18.44
N LEU A 103 -12.50 10.80 18.21
CA LEU A 103 -11.89 10.64 16.90
C LEU A 103 -11.01 9.38 16.85
N PRO A 104 -10.85 8.75 15.68
CA PRO A 104 -9.86 7.69 15.47
C PRO A 104 -8.44 8.15 15.80
N ILE A 105 -7.63 7.22 16.34
CA ILE A 105 -6.26 7.47 16.82
C ILE A 105 -5.21 6.50 16.25
N ALA A 106 -5.60 5.69 15.27
CA ALA A 106 -4.76 4.67 14.65
C ALA A 106 -4.56 4.95 13.16
N TRP A 107 -3.39 4.63 12.62
CA TRP A 107 -3.06 4.64 11.21
C TRP A 107 -3.89 3.61 10.43
N LEU A 108 -4.08 3.83 9.12
CA LEU A 108 -4.70 2.83 8.24
C LEU A 108 -3.80 1.62 7.98
N ALA A 109 -2.49 1.78 8.11
CA ALA A 109 -1.51 0.72 7.90
C ALA A 109 -0.30 0.91 8.81
N ASP A 110 0.38 -0.20 9.09
CA ASP A 110 1.64 -0.21 9.84
C ASP A 110 2.76 0.49 9.07
N GLY A 111 3.80 0.94 9.79
CA GLY A 111 4.98 1.57 9.19
C GLY A 111 4.76 3.01 8.72
N ILE A 112 3.62 3.62 9.07
CA ILE A 112 3.40 5.06 8.93
C ILE A 112 3.97 5.77 10.15
N ALA A 113 4.77 6.78 9.90
CA ALA A 113 5.25 7.71 10.92
C ALA A 113 4.86 9.14 10.52
N ALA A 114 4.75 10.00 11.52
CA ALA A 114 4.39 11.38 11.32
C ALA A 114 5.32 12.30 12.12
N GLN A 115 5.74 13.40 11.50
CA GLN A 115 6.55 14.43 12.12
C GLN A 115 5.83 15.77 11.99
N PRO A 116 5.30 16.34 13.08
CA PRO A 116 4.77 17.70 13.08
C PRO A 116 5.90 18.71 12.81
N LEU A 117 5.61 19.71 11.98
CA LEU A 117 6.52 20.75 11.55
C LEU A 117 5.86 22.14 11.68
N ALA A 118 6.65 23.15 12.05
CA ALA A 118 6.25 24.55 11.95
C ALA A 118 6.33 25.03 10.49
N ALA A 119 5.90 26.28 10.25
CA ALA A 119 5.92 26.92 8.92
C ALA A 119 7.31 26.96 8.28
N ASP A 120 8.37 27.10 9.08
CA ASP A 120 9.76 27.12 8.66
C ASP A 120 10.35 25.71 8.40
N GLY A 121 9.54 24.66 8.59
CA GLY A 121 9.95 23.26 8.44
C GLY A 121 10.70 22.69 9.65
N SER A 122 10.84 23.43 10.75
CA SER A 122 11.42 22.91 11.99
C SER A 122 10.45 21.93 12.67
N ALA A 123 11.00 20.88 13.30
CA ALA A 123 10.21 19.89 14.02
C ALA A 123 9.59 20.51 15.28
N ILE A 124 8.29 20.28 15.47
CA ILE A 124 7.54 20.69 16.66
C ILE A 124 6.92 19.47 17.34
N PRO A 125 6.67 19.52 18.66
CA PRO A 125 6.17 18.36 19.40
C PRO A 125 4.70 18.05 19.11
N ALA A 126 3.91 19.03 18.68
CA ALA A 126 2.47 18.88 18.42
C ALA A 126 1.95 19.98 17.49
N LEU A 127 0.87 19.70 16.77
CA LEU A 127 0.07 20.68 16.04
C LEU A 127 -0.98 21.32 16.95
N GLN A 128 -1.22 22.61 16.78
CA GLN A 128 -2.32 23.34 17.43
C GLN A 128 -3.51 23.40 16.47
N LEU A 129 -4.66 22.83 16.87
CA LEU A 129 -5.83 22.71 15.99
C LEU A 129 -6.96 23.71 16.32
N GLY A 130 -6.94 24.31 17.50
CA GLY A 130 -7.90 25.34 17.90
C GLY A 130 -7.76 25.69 19.40
N PRO A 131 -8.66 26.50 19.97
CA PRO A 131 -9.98 26.88 19.44
C PRO A 131 -9.96 28.09 18.51
N GLU A 132 -8.79 28.65 18.22
CA GLU A 132 -8.69 29.87 17.41
C GLU A 132 -9.13 29.61 15.95
N PRO A 133 -9.92 30.52 15.35
CA PRO A 133 -10.33 30.40 13.95
C PRO A 133 -9.13 30.53 13.00
N ILE A 134 -8.15 31.37 13.36
CA ILE A 134 -6.90 31.57 12.65
C ILE A 134 -5.77 31.04 13.53
N ILE A 135 -4.97 30.13 12.98
CA ILE A 135 -3.81 29.55 13.66
C ILE A 135 -2.53 29.88 12.87
N ALA A 136 -1.36 29.64 13.46
CA ALA A 136 -0.11 29.70 12.72
C ALA A 136 -0.10 28.66 11.59
N ALA A 137 0.68 28.90 10.53
CA ALA A 137 0.94 27.90 9.52
C ALA A 137 1.73 26.72 10.12
N GLN A 138 1.28 25.50 9.85
CA GLN A 138 1.82 24.27 10.42
C GLN A 138 1.63 23.13 9.44
N GLN A 139 2.47 22.12 9.56
CA GLN A 139 2.47 21.00 8.64
C GLN A 139 2.75 19.70 9.40
N VAL A 140 2.41 18.57 8.79
CA VAL A 140 2.89 17.26 9.22
C VAL A 140 3.49 16.55 8.02
N LEU A 141 4.69 16.04 8.20
CA LEU A 141 5.32 15.12 7.25
C LEU A 141 4.89 13.70 7.61
N LEU A 142 4.18 13.03 6.72
CA LEU A 142 3.92 11.60 6.79
C LEU A 142 4.99 10.86 6.03
N THR A 143 5.52 9.81 6.62
CA THR A 143 6.48 8.89 6.01
C THR A 143 5.97 7.47 6.13
N MET A 144 6.15 6.67 5.08
CA MET A 144 5.86 5.25 5.11
C MET A 144 7.12 4.47 4.73
N ASP A 145 7.51 3.55 5.61
CA ASP A 145 8.63 2.65 5.36
C ASP A 145 8.33 1.67 4.22
N GLY A 146 9.37 1.29 3.51
CA GLY A 146 9.30 0.30 2.43
C GLY A 146 10.30 0.57 1.32
N PRO A 147 10.46 -0.36 0.36
CA PRO A 147 11.19 -0.12 -0.87
C PRO A 147 10.21 0.27 -2.02
N PRO A 148 10.15 1.55 -2.47
CA PRO A 148 10.86 2.74 -1.97
C PRO A 148 10.16 3.38 -0.76
N ALA A 149 10.93 4.13 0.03
CA ALA A 149 10.37 4.95 1.12
C ALA A 149 9.53 6.06 0.49
N ARG A 150 8.38 6.36 1.12
CA ARG A 150 7.41 7.32 0.61
C ARG A 150 7.19 8.41 1.63
N SER A 151 6.91 9.62 1.16
CA SER A 151 6.57 10.74 2.03
C SER A 151 5.54 11.66 1.39
N LEU A 152 4.71 12.26 2.23
CA LEU A 152 3.72 13.26 1.86
C LEU A 152 3.65 14.33 2.96
N ARG A 153 3.25 15.54 2.60
CA ARG A 153 3.03 16.62 3.56
C ARG A 153 1.56 16.99 3.58
N ILE A 154 1.05 17.23 4.78
CA ILE A 154 -0.25 17.86 4.99
C ILE A 154 0.02 19.20 5.66
N GLY A 155 -0.60 20.28 5.20
CA GLY A 155 -0.33 21.61 5.73
C GLY A 155 -1.53 22.53 5.71
N THR A 156 -1.47 23.55 6.55
CA THR A 156 -2.34 24.72 6.54
C THR A 156 -1.48 25.97 6.59
N ASP A 157 -1.94 27.04 5.94
CA ASP A 157 -1.41 28.40 6.08
C ASP A 157 -2.01 29.14 7.28
N GLY A 158 -2.92 28.49 8.01
CA GLY A 158 -3.65 29.07 9.14
C GLY A 158 -5.05 29.58 8.81
N LEU A 159 -5.33 29.82 7.52
CA LEU A 159 -6.59 30.34 7.00
C LEU A 159 -7.40 29.27 6.26
N ARG A 160 -6.70 28.40 5.52
CA ARG A 160 -7.29 27.29 4.76
C ARG A 160 -7.34 26.02 5.61
N PRO A 161 -8.27 25.10 5.31
CA PRO A 161 -8.24 23.76 5.88
C PRO A 161 -6.89 23.08 5.66
N PHE A 162 -6.52 22.17 6.55
CA PHE A 162 -5.42 21.24 6.30
C PHE A 162 -5.69 20.45 5.01
N ALA A 163 -4.68 20.40 4.13
CA ALA A 163 -4.76 19.68 2.87
C ALA A 163 -3.41 19.03 2.56
N VAL A 164 -3.43 17.99 1.73
CA VAL A 164 -2.21 17.42 1.16
C VAL A 164 -1.54 18.50 0.31
N VAL A 165 -0.31 18.84 0.66
CA VAL A 165 0.50 19.82 -0.06
C VAL A 165 1.54 19.08 -0.87
N ALA A 166 1.69 19.48 -2.13
CA ALA A 166 2.77 18.99 -2.98
C ALA A 166 4.13 19.31 -2.31
N PRO A 167 5.11 18.40 -2.41
CA PRO A 167 6.44 18.59 -1.83
C PRO A 167 7.16 19.83 -2.36
#